data_AF-A0A2G5KZS6-F1
#
_entry.id   AF-A0A2G5KZS6-F1
#
_cell.length_a   1.000
_cell.length_b   1.000
_cell.length_c   1.000
_cell.angle_alpha   90.00
_cell.angle_beta   90.00
_cell.angle_gamma   90.00
#
_symmetry.space_group_name_H-M   'P 1'
#
loop_
_entity.id
_entity.type
_entity.pdbx_description
1 polymer ?
#
loop_
_entity_poly.entity_id
_entity_poly.type
_entity_poly.pdbx_seq_one_letter_code
_entity_poly.pdbx_strand_id
1 'polypeptide(L)'
;MKELYHEEQKILSDYVGKVKNKDLSMDDAVGIAVHYKDLLDQSKVITRISDRLQKKLDHANQKIKSQNSEIQKKNAELENTIDQLDKMTVGKKASRIMFIIAIVVFISEEQFLAPVIQDFVGVDYLGLVILLIIAMIMKFLEGGLEKYFLKQTKKKILNQTTAEQKDQSLGKESGLSYFEGK
;
A
#
# COMPACT_ATOMS: atom_id res chain seq x y z
N MET A 1 18.27 27.17 19.58
CA MET A 1 17.44 28.28 20.12
C MET A 1 18.12 28.99 21.29
N LYS A 2 19.40 29.39 21.15
CA LYS A 2 20.17 29.99 22.26
C LYS A 2 20.56 31.46 22.04
N GLU A 3 20.18 32.08 20.91
CA GLU A 3 20.75 33.38 20.51
C GLU A 3 19.70 34.45 20.13
N LEU A 4 18.43 34.32 20.51
CA LEU A 4 17.40 35.27 20.07
C LEU A 4 17.11 36.43 21.05
N TYR A 5 17.69 36.42 22.25
CA TYR A 5 17.33 37.38 23.32
C TYR A 5 18.54 37.99 24.04
N HIS A 6 19.75 37.82 23.51
CA HIS A 6 20.96 38.24 24.22
C HIS A 6 21.08 39.76 24.34
N GLU A 7 20.61 40.50 23.34
CA GLU A 7 20.68 41.96 23.32
C GLU A 7 19.61 42.56 24.25
N GLU A 8 18.42 41.96 24.25
CA GLU A 8 17.26 42.34 25.05
C GLU A 8 17.49 42.01 26.53
N GLN A 9 18.09 40.86 26.84
CA GLN A 9 18.51 40.52 28.21
C GLN A 9 19.56 41.50 28.74
N LYS A 10 20.47 41.95 27.87
CA LYS A 10 21.50 42.94 28.24
C LYS A 10 20.87 44.31 28.52
N ILE A 11 19.95 44.77 27.66
CA ILE A 11 19.21 46.04 27.84
C ILE A 11 18.37 46.01 29.12
N LEU A 12 17.68 44.89 29.40
CA LEU A 12 16.92 44.73 30.64
C LEU A 12 17.83 44.74 31.88
N SER A 13 18.97 44.04 31.81
CA SER A 13 19.95 43.96 32.89
C SER A 13 20.57 45.33 33.22
N ASP A 14 20.93 46.11 32.19
CA ASP A 14 21.45 47.47 32.36
C ASP A 14 20.44 48.39 33.01
N TYR A 15 19.17 48.31 32.60
CA TYR A 15 18.12 49.12 33.19
C TYR A 15 17.79 48.74 34.63
N VAL A 16 17.74 47.43 34.95
CA VAL A 16 17.61 46.95 36.34
C VAL A 16 18.76 47.48 37.20
N GLY A 17 19.97 47.57 36.64
CA GLY A 17 21.12 48.24 37.26
C GLY A 17 20.89 49.73 37.54
N LYS A 18 20.40 50.48 36.54
CA LYS A 18 20.07 51.93 36.68
C LYS A 18 18.94 52.19 37.69
N VAL A 19 17.90 51.35 37.69
CA VAL A 19 16.79 51.40 38.66
C VAL A 19 17.31 51.19 40.08
N LYS A 20 18.19 50.20 40.28
CA LYS A 20 18.77 49.89 41.59
C LYS A 20 19.66 51.02 42.12
N ASN A 21 20.29 51.77 41.22
CA ASN A 21 21.13 52.91 41.56
C ASN A 21 20.35 54.24 41.67
N LYS A 22 19.01 54.22 41.51
CA LYS A 22 18.12 55.41 41.51
C LYS A 22 18.46 56.48 40.45
N ASP A 23 19.24 56.11 39.43
CA ASP A 23 19.67 57.01 38.36
C ASP A 23 18.80 56.81 37.13
N LEU A 24 17.50 57.04 37.30
CA LEU A 24 16.48 56.81 36.28
C LEU A 24 16.07 58.13 35.63
N SER A 25 16.43 58.30 34.37
CA SER A 25 15.86 59.35 33.53
C SER A 25 14.53 58.91 32.92
N MET A 26 13.66 59.88 32.64
CA MET A 26 12.40 59.67 31.90
C MET A 26 12.67 59.06 30.51
N ASP A 27 13.81 59.40 29.89
CA ASP A 27 14.23 58.87 28.59
C ASP A 27 14.52 57.36 28.64
N ASP A 28 15.12 56.87 29.73
CA ASP A 28 15.39 55.44 29.89
C ASP A 28 14.06 54.66 30.00
N ALA A 29 13.07 55.21 30.72
CA ALA A 29 11.76 54.59 30.88
C ALA A 29 10.97 54.53 29.57
N VAL A 30 11.07 55.58 28.74
CA VAL A 30 10.49 55.61 27.39
C VAL A 30 11.18 54.59 26.48
N GLY A 31 12.51 54.47 26.55
CA GLY A 31 13.29 53.49 25.78
C GLY A 31 12.85 52.05 26.03
N ILE A 32 12.61 51.68 27.30
CA ILE A 32 12.08 50.36 27.63
C ILE A 32 10.65 50.16 27.14
N ALA A 33 9.78 51.16 27.29
CA ALA A 33 8.41 51.05 26.81
C ALA A 33 8.36 50.77 25.30
N VAL A 34 9.26 51.39 24.53
CA VAL A 34 9.42 51.14 23.08
C VAL A 34 9.93 49.72 22.81
N HIS A 35 11.00 49.28 23.48
CA HIS A 35 11.51 47.91 23.29
C HIS A 35 10.50 46.83 23.69
N TYR A 36 9.76 47.03 24.78
CA TYR A 36 8.73 46.10 25.21
C TYR A 36 7.57 46.04 24.22
N LYS A 37 7.20 47.18 23.61
CA LYS A 37 6.20 47.25 22.55
C LYS A 37 6.66 46.47 21.31
N ASP A 38 7.91 46.62 20.90
CA ASP A 38 8.48 45.86 19.77
C ASP A 38 8.49 44.36 20.05
N LEU A 39 8.87 43.95 21.26
CA LEU A 39 8.88 42.55 21.69
C LEU A 39 7.47 41.95 21.72
N LEU A 40 6.49 42.74 22.16
CA LEU A 40 5.08 42.36 22.15
C LEU A 40 4.55 42.21 20.71
N ASP A 41 4.96 43.08 19.80
CA ASP A 41 4.57 42.98 18.38
C ASP A 41 5.25 41.80 17.68
N GLN A 42 6.51 41.49 17.99
CA GLN A 42 7.20 40.26 17.53
C GLN A 42 6.48 38.99 18.04
N SER A 43 6.10 38.96 19.32
CA SER A 43 5.33 37.86 19.90
C SER A 43 4.00 37.63 19.18
N LYS A 44 3.27 38.71 18.85
CA LYS A 44 2.03 38.61 18.04
C LYS A 44 2.26 38.02 16.65
N VAL A 45 3.39 38.32 16.01
CA VAL A 45 3.75 37.75 14.71
C VAL A 45 4.04 36.25 14.85
N ILE A 46 4.81 35.85 15.86
CA ILE A 46 5.10 34.43 16.14
C ILE A 46 3.80 33.66 16.38
N THR A 47 2.88 34.19 17.19
CA THR A 47 1.56 33.56 17.42
C THR A 47 0.79 33.39 16.12
N ARG A 48 0.71 34.44 15.28
CA ARG A 48 0.05 34.34 13.96
C ARG A 48 0.70 33.31 13.03
N ILE A 49 2.03 33.17 13.08
CA ILE A 49 2.74 32.16 12.28
C ILE A 49 2.45 30.76 12.83
N SER A 50 2.46 30.59 14.16
CA SER A 50 2.10 29.33 14.84
C SER A 50 0.70 28.87 14.44
N ASP A 51 -0.30 29.76 14.52
CA ASP A 51 -1.68 29.46 14.14
C ASP A 51 -1.79 29.03 12.66
N ARG A 52 -1.02 29.69 11.78
CA ARG A 52 -0.96 29.33 10.36
C ARG A 52 -0.29 27.98 10.12
N LEU A 53 0.76 27.66 10.86
CA LEU A 53 1.44 26.36 10.78
C LEU A 53 0.55 25.23 11.28
N GLN A 54 -0.14 25.42 12.40
CA GLN A 54 -1.12 24.47 12.92
C GLN A 54 -2.21 24.19 11.88
N LYS A 55 -2.80 25.24 11.30
CA LYS A 55 -3.79 25.08 10.20
C LYS A 55 -3.25 24.32 8.99
N LYS A 56 -2.00 24.60 8.57
CA LYS A 56 -1.37 23.88 7.46
C LYS A 56 -1.11 22.41 7.79
N LEU A 57 -0.69 22.13 9.02
CA LEU A 57 -0.46 20.78 9.52
C LEU A 57 -1.76 19.99 9.55
N ASP A 58 -2.83 20.58 10.08
CA ASP A 58 -4.15 19.95 10.13
C ASP A 58 -4.68 19.64 8.73
N HIS A 59 -4.56 20.60 7.82
CA HIS A 59 -4.96 20.40 6.42
C HIS A 59 -4.11 19.33 5.72
N ALA A 60 -2.80 19.29 5.96
CA ALA A 60 -1.92 18.25 5.43
C ALA A 60 -2.28 16.87 5.98
N ASN A 61 -2.52 16.76 7.30
CA ASN A 61 -2.97 15.51 7.93
C ASN A 61 -4.31 15.04 7.38
N GLN A 62 -5.26 15.95 7.19
CA GLN A 62 -6.55 15.63 6.60
C GLN A 62 -6.41 15.13 5.16
N LYS A 63 -5.54 15.77 4.36
CA LYS A 63 -5.23 15.34 2.99
C LYS A 63 -4.53 13.98 2.94
N ILE A 64 -3.58 13.72 3.83
CA ILE A 64 -2.92 12.42 3.94
C ILE A 64 -3.95 11.35 4.29
N LYS A 65 -4.85 11.63 5.23
CA LYS A 65 -5.90 10.69 5.62
C LYS A 65 -6.86 10.38 4.47
N SER A 66 -7.28 11.40 3.71
CA SER A 66 -8.15 11.19 2.55
C SER A 66 -7.44 10.42 1.44
N GLN A 67 -6.19 10.76 1.13
CA GLN A 67 -5.38 10.04 0.13
C GLN A 67 -5.13 8.59 0.54
N ASN A 68 -4.84 8.32 1.82
CA ASN A 68 -4.68 6.95 2.32
C ASN A 68 -5.96 6.13 2.17
N SER A 69 -7.12 6.73 2.44
CA SER A 69 -8.41 6.06 2.22
C SER A 69 -8.66 5.75 0.75
N GLU A 70 -8.33 6.68 -0.15
CA GLU A 70 -8.45 6.48 -1.60
C GLU A 70 -7.50 5.38 -2.10
N ILE A 71 -6.25 5.38 -1.63
CA ILE A 71 -5.26 4.35 -1.94
C ILE A 71 -5.75 2.98 -1.46
N GLN A 72 -6.26 2.88 -0.23
CA GLN A 72 -6.82 1.62 0.28
C GLN A 72 -7.97 1.11 -0.58
N LYS A 73 -8.89 2.00 -0.99
CA LYS A 73 -10.02 1.64 -1.86
C LYS A 73 -9.53 1.14 -3.22
N LYS A 74 -8.60 1.87 -3.85
CA LYS A 74 -8.01 1.49 -5.15
C LYS A 74 -7.24 0.18 -5.07
N ASN A 75 -6.51 -0.06 -3.99
CA ASN A 75 -5.80 -1.32 -3.77
C ASN A 75 -6.78 -2.51 -3.67
N ALA A 76 -7.88 -2.35 -2.94
CA ALA A 76 -8.91 -3.38 -2.86
C ALA A 76 -9.59 -3.65 -4.22
N GLU A 77 -9.82 -2.60 -5.01
CA GLU A 77 -10.37 -2.72 -6.38
C GLU A 77 -9.39 -3.42 -7.33
N LEU A 78 -8.10 -3.09 -7.25
CA LEU A 78 -7.05 -3.75 -8.02
C LEU A 78 -6.91 -5.22 -7.62
N GLU A 79 -6.94 -5.55 -6.34
CA GLU A 79 -6.90 -6.94 -5.86
C GLU A 79 -8.10 -7.74 -6.40
N ASN A 80 -9.30 -7.17 -6.36
CA ASN A 80 -10.49 -7.82 -6.92
C ASN A 80 -10.38 -7.98 -8.45
N THR A 81 -9.86 -6.99 -9.15
CA THR A 81 -9.67 -7.04 -10.62
C THR A 81 -8.65 -8.11 -11.01
N ILE A 82 -7.54 -8.21 -10.27
CA ILE A 82 -6.53 -9.25 -10.45
C ILE A 82 -7.15 -10.62 -10.20
N ASP A 83 -7.89 -10.79 -9.09
CA ASP A 83 -8.55 -12.05 -8.79
C ASP A 83 -9.56 -12.47 -9.90
N GLN A 84 -10.28 -11.51 -10.49
CA GLN A 84 -11.19 -11.76 -11.60
C GLN A 84 -10.46 -12.15 -12.89
N LEU A 85 -9.39 -11.43 -13.24
CA LEU A 85 -8.55 -11.71 -14.41
C LEU A 85 -7.86 -13.07 -14.28
N ASP A 86 -7.34 -13.39 -13.10
CA ASP A 86 -6.70 -14.67 -12.80
C ASP A 86 -7.72 -15.81 -12.89
N LYS A 87 -8.90 -15.68 -12.28
CA LYS A 87 -9.99 -16.68 -12.42
C LYS A 87 -10.38 -16.87 -13.88
N MET A 88 -10.53 -15.80 -14.65
CA MET A 88 -10.92 -15.93 -16.06
C MET A 88 -9.83 -16.60 -16.90
N THR A 89 -8.56 -16.25 -16.68
CA THR A 89 -7.44 -16.76 -17.48
C THR A 89 -7.10 -18.20 -17.11
N VAL A 90 -7.04 -18.48 -15.80
CA VAL A 90 -6.80 -19.83 -15.27
C VAL A 90 -7.97 -20.74 -15.59
N GLY A 91 -9.21 -20.28 -15.42
CA GLY A 91 -10.41 -21.05 -15.75
C GLY A 91 -10.42 -21.49 -17.22
N LYS A 92 -10.12 -20.57 -18.16
CA LYS A 92 -10.01 -20.91 -19.59
C LYS A 92 -8.92 -21.94 -19.89
N LYS A 93 -7.77 -21.84 -19.20
CA LYS A 93 -6.65 -22.78 -19.39
C LYS A 93 -6.95 -24.16 -18.79
N ALA A 94 -7.49 -24.19 -17.57
CA ALA A 94 -7.88 -25.41 -16.88
C ALA A 94 -8.97 -26.15 -17.68
N SER A 95 -9.99 -25.44 -18.13
CA SER A 95 -11.08 -26.01 -18.93
C SER A 95 -10.58 -26.60 -20.25
N ARG A 96 -9.63 -25.94 -20.94
CA ARG A 96 -9.02 -26.50 -22.16
C ARG A 96 -8.26 -27.81 -21.89
N ILE A 97 -7.48 -27.87 -20.82
CA ILE A 97 -6.75 -29.09 -20.44
C ILE A 97 -7.73 -30.20 -20.06
N MET A 98 -8.76 -29.88 -19.27
CA MET A 98 -9.80 -30.82 -18.89
C MET A 98 -10.57 -31.36 -20.10
N PHE A 99 -10.84 -30.53 -21.10
CA PHE A 99 -11.48 -30.97 -22.34
C PHE A 99 -10.64 -31.99 -23.09
N ILE A 100 -9.33 -31.79 -23.18
CA ILE A 100 -8.41 -32.74 -23.82
C ILE A 100 -8.38 -34.05 -23.03
N ILE A 101 -8.26 -33.98 -21.69
CA ILE A 101 -8.30 -35.17 -20.82
C ILE A 101 -9.62 -35.92 -21.00
N ALA A 102 -10.74 -35.19 -21.08
CA ALA A 102 -12.04 -35.79 -21.24
C ALA A 102 -12.17 -36.57 -22.55
N ILE A 103 -11.62 -36.04 -23.66
CA ILE A 103 -11.56 -36.76 -24.94
C ILE A 103 -10.73 -38.04 -24.81
N VAL A 104 -9.55 -37.96 -24.19
CA VAL A 104 -8.68 -39.13 -24.01
C VAL A 104 -9.36 -40.20 -23.17
N VAL A 105 -9.97 -39.80 -22.04
CA VAL A 105 -10.71 -40.71 -21.16
C VAL A 105 -11.88 -41.34 -21.90
N PHE A 106 -12.65 -40.55 -22.66
CA PHE A 106 -13.79 -41.05 -23.43
C PHE A 106 -13.39 -42.11 -24.46
N ILE A 107 -12.30 -41.87 -25.21
CA ILE A 107 -11.78 -42.85 -26.19
C ILE A 107 -11.25 -44.11 -25.48
N SER A 108 -10.56 -43.95 -24.36
CA SER A 108 -10.09 -45.10 -23.57
C SER A 108 -11.25 -45.91 -22.97
N GLU A 109 -12.33 -45.26 -22.56
CA GLU A 109 -13.53 -45.93 -22.04
C GLU A 109 -14.18 -46.79 -23.13
N GLU A 110 -14.38 -46.24 -24.33
CA GLU A 110 -14.98 -46.96 -25.46
C GLU A 110 -14.13 -48.18 -25.88
N GLN A 111 -12.80 -48.06 -25.85
CA GLN A 111 -11.91 -49.12 -26.34
C GLN A 111 -11.57 -50.21 -25.31
N PHE A 112 -11.58 -49.88 -24.02
CA PHE A 112 -11.20 -50.82 -22.96
C PHE A 112 -12.38 -51.23 -22.07
N LEU A 113 -13.26 -50.29 -21.71
CA LEU A 113 -14.30 -50.54 -20.71
C LEU A 113 -15.56 -51.13 -21.34
N ALA A 114 -15.98 -50.63 -22.50
CA ALA A 114 -17.14 -51.14 -23.23
C ALA A 114 -17.08 -52.66 -23.53
N PRO A 115 -15.99 -53.22 -24.10
CA PRO A 115 -15.93 -54.67 -24.36
C PRO A 115 -15.98 -55.49 -23.06
N VAL A 116 -15.30 -55.05 -22.01
CA VAL A 116 -15.29 -55.74 -20.71
C VAL A 116 -16.67 -55.76 -20.07
N ILE A 117 -17.42 -54.65 -20.13
CA ILE A 117 -18.79 -54.60 -19.56
C ILE A 117 -19.74 -55.49 -20.36
N GLN A 118 -19.58 -55.52 -21.68
CA GLN A 118 -20.41 -56.33 -22.58
C GLN A 118 -20.19 -57.84 -22.36
N ASP A 119 -18.94 -58.25 -22.12
CA ASP A 119 -18.58 -59.65 -21.85
C ASP A 119 -19.04 -60.15 -20.46
N PHE A 120 -19.14 -59.26 -19.46
CA PHE A 120 -19.42 -59.67 -18.07
C PHE A 120 -20.86 -59.48 -17.60
N VAL A 121 -21.59 -58.47 -18.08
CA VAL A 121 -22.83 -58.04 -17.42
C VAL A 121 -24.08 -58.16 -18.30
N GLY A 122 -23.95 -58.18 -19.64
CA GLY A 122 -25.08 -58.41 -20.55
C GLY A 122 -26.24 -57.39 -20.43
N VAL A 123 -25.99 -56.25 -19.79
CA VAL A 123 -26.98 -55.17 -19.60
C VAL A 123 -26.52 -53.95 -20.40
N ASP A 124 -27.24 -53.64 -21.48
CA ASP A 124 -26.87 -52.60 -22.45
C ASP A 124 -26.77 -51.18 -21.85
N TYR A 125 -27.43 -50.92 -20.73
CA TYR A 125 -27.46 -49.59 -20.09
C TYR A 125 -26.38 -49.35 -19.03
N LEU A 126 -25.62 -50.37 -18.64
CA LEU A 126 -24.65 -50.26 -17.53
C LEU A 126 -23.47 -49.35 -17.89
N GLY A 127 -23.01 -49.40 -19.15
CA GLY A 127 -21.94 -48.53 -19.67
C GLY A 127 -22.30 -47.05 -19.60
N LEU A 128 -23.55 -46.68 -19.95
CA LEU A 128 -24.02 -45.29 -19.86
C LEU A 128 -24.00 -44.75 -18.42
N VAL A 129 -24.34 -45.58 -17.44
CA VAL A 129 -24.32 -45.18 -16.02
C VAL A 129 -22.88 -44.94 -15.54
N ILE A 130 -21.95 -45.81 -15.94
CA ILE A 130 -20.53 -45.68 -15.58
C ILE A 130 -19.93 -44.41 -16.21
N LEU A 131 -20.22 -44.17 -17.49
CA LEU A 131 -19.77 -42.96 -18.19
C LEU A 131 -20.29 -41.68 -17.51
N LEU A 132 -21.54 -41.69 -17.03
CA LEU A 132 -22.13 -40.57 -16.30
C LEU A 132 -21.46 -40.34 -14.94
N ILE A 133 -21.11 -41.42 -14.23
CA ILE A 133 -20.35 -41.35 -12.98
C ILE A 133 -18.94 -40.77 -13.23
N ILE A 134 -18.24 -41.22 -14.27
CA ILE A 134 -16.91 -40.72 -14.64
C ILE A 134 -16.98 -39.24 -15.05
N ALA A 135 -17.98 -38.85 -15.84
CA ALA A 135 -18.21 -37.46 -16.21
C ALA A 135 -18.46 -36.57 -14.98
N MET A 136 -19.22 -37.07 -14.00
CA MET A 136 -19.46 -36.36 -12.74
C MET A 136 -18.17 -36.18 -11.93
N ILE A 137 -17.33 -37.21 -11.85
CA ILE A 137 -16.02 -37.14 -11.17
C ILE A 137 -15.09 -36.14 -11.88
N MET A 138 -15.04 -36.14 -13.21
CA MET A 138 -14.22 -35.16 -13.95
C MET A 138 -14.65 -33.72 -13.69
N LYS A 139 -15.95 -33.45 -13.57
CA LYS A 139 -16.43 -32.11 -13.23
C LYS A 139 -15.98 -31.66 -11.84
N PHE A 140 -15.89 -32.57 -10.88
CA PHE A 140 -15.35 -32.26 -9.55
C PHE A 140 -13.83 -31.98 -9.61
N LEU A 141 -13.09 -32.71 -10.45
CA LEU A 141 -11.65 -32.51 -10.66
C LEU A 141 -11.33 -31.16 -11.33
N GLU A 142 -12.19 -30.66 -12.22
CA GLU A 142 -12.03 -29.35 -12.87
C GLU A 142 -11.91 -28.22 -11.83
N GLY A 143 -12.78 -28.20 -10.83
CA GLY A 143 -12.73 -27.21 -9.75
C GLY A 143 -11.48 -27.33 -8.85
N GLY A 144 -10.91 -28.54 -8.74
CA GLY A 144 -9.65 -28.77 -8.04
C GLY A 144 -8.44 -28.23 -8.81
N LEU A 145 -8.40 -28.49 -10.12
CA LEU A 145 -7.35 -27.98 -11.03
C LEU A 145 -7.37 -26.47 -11.15
N GLU A 146 -8.55 -25.85 -11.21
CA GLU A 146 -8.69 -24.39 -11.21
C GLU A 146 -8.07 -23.78 -9.95
N LYS A 147 -8.37 -24.32 -8.76
CA LYS A 147 -7.77 -23.88 -7.49
C LYS A 147 -6.26 -24.08 -7.45
N TYR A 148 -5.76 -25.19 -7.99
CA TYR A 148 -4.32 -25.46 -8.06
C TYR A 148 -3.59 -24.44 -8.93
N PHE A 149 -4.09 -24.17 -10.13
CA PHE A 149 -3.49 -23.19 -11.04
C PHE A 149 -3.62 -21.75 -10.54
N LEU A 150 -4.72 -21.40 -9.86
CA LEU A 150 -4.88 -20.10 -9.20
C LEU A 150 -3.81 -19.92 -8.11
N LYS A 151 -3.61 -20.92 -7.26
CA LYS A 151 -2.57 -20.89 -6.22
C LYS A 151 -1.16 -20.76 -6.81
N GLN A 152 -0.90 -21.43 -7.93
CA GLN A 152 0.38 -21.35 -8.62
C GLN A 152 0.62 -19.97 -9.26
N THR A 153 -0.40 -19.39 -9.88
CA THR A 153 -0.34 -18.07 -10.53
C THR A 153 -0.16 -16.97 -9.49
N LYS A 154 -0.95 -17.00 -8.40
CA LYS A 154 -0.80 -16.08 -7.26
C LYS A 154 0.60 -16.12 -6.65
N LYS A 155 1.21 -17.32 -6.53
CA LYS A 155 2.60 -17.47 -6.05
C LYS A 155 3.63 -16.86 -7.01
N LYS A 156 3.42 -16.97 -8.32
CA LYS A 156 4.32 -16.38 -9.33
C LYS A 156 4.27 -14.85 -9.30
N ILE A 157 3.07 -14.27 -9.23
CA ILE A 157 2.88 -12.82 -9.15
C ILE A 157 3.56 -12.26 -7.89
N LEU A 158 3.32 -12.87 -6.72
CA LEU A 158 3.93 -12.44 -5.45
C LEU A 158 5.46 -12.46 -5.48
N ASN A 159 6.05 -13.49 -6.10
CA ASN A 159 7.51 -13.60 -6.25
C ASN A 159 8.08 -12.58 -7.23
N GLN A 160 7.37 -12.26 -8.32
CA GLN A 160 7.78 -11.21 -9.27
C GLN A 160 7.75 -9.82 -8.62
N THR A 161 6.69 -9.49 -7.87
CA THR A 161 6.60 -8.22 -7.15
C THR A 161 7.74 -8.05 -6.13
N THR A 162 8.15 -9.13 -5.47
CA THR A 162 9.26 -9.12 -4.51
C THR A 162 10.62 -8.91 -5.20
N ALA A 163 10.80 -9.45 -6.41
CA ALA A 163 12.02 -9.26 -7.20
C ALA A 163 12.14 -7.83 -7.73
N GLU A 164 11.05 -7.25 -8.25
CA GLU A 164 11.03 -5.87 -8.78
C GLU A 164 11.23 -4.82 -7.69
N GLN A 165 10.70 -5.03 -6.49
CA GLN A 165 10.95 -4.14 -5.34
C GLN A 165 12.41 -4.17 -4.89
N LYS A 166 13.09 -5.32 -5.04
CA LYS A 166 14.51 -5.46 -4.69
C LYS A 166 15.40 -4.71 -5.69
N ASP A 167 15.08 -4.75 -6.99
CA ASP A 167 15.80 -3.99 -8.02
C ASP A 167 15.62 -2.47 -7.89
N GLN A 168 14.43 -1.99 -7.53
CA GLN A 168 14.21 -0.54 -7.31
C GLN A 168 14.92 0.00 -6.06
N SER A 169 15.18 -0.85 -5.06
CA SER A 169 15.96 -0.45 -3.88
C SER A 169 17.46 -0.33 -4.17
N LEU A 170 18.00 -1.17 -5.07
CA LEU A 170 19.40 -1.13 -5.51
C LEU A 170 19.69 0.03 -6.48
N GLY A 171 18.68 0.46 -7.26
CA GLY A 171 18.79 1.63 -8.15
C GLY A 171 18.79 2.99 -7.43
N LYS A 172 18.33 3.08 -6.18
CA LYS A 172 18.29 4.35 -5.42
C LYS A 172 19.57 4.68 -4.67
N GLU A 173 20.38 3.68 -4.28
CA GLU A 173 21.66 3.94 -3.60
C GLU A 173 22.75 4.47 -4.54
N SER A 174 22.67 4.19 -5.84
CA SER A 174 23.64 4.67 -6.83
C SER A 174 23.42 6.12 -7.30
N GLY A 175 22.26 6.72 -7.01
CA GLY A 175 21.93 8.10 -7.40
C GLY A 175 22.32 9.19 -6.39
N LEU A 176 22.65 8.81 -5.15
CA LEU A 176 22.95 9.76 -4.06
C LEU A 176 24.45 10.04 -3.86
N SER A 177 25.33 9.33 -4.59
CA SER A 177 26.79 9.51 -4.48
C SER A 177 27.38 10.63 -5.35
N TYR A 178 26.57 11.39 -6.10
CA TYR A 178 27.05 12.44 -7.02
C TYR A 178 26.86 13.88 -6.53
N PHE A 179 26.41 14.10 -5.29
CA PHE A 179 26.15 15.46 -4.78
C PHE A 179 27.01 15.91 -3.59
N GLU A 180 27.93 15.09 -3.08
CA GLU A 180 28.96 15.54 -2.13
C GLU A 180 30.30 15.70 -2.85
N GLY A 181 30.52 16.87 -3.43
CA GLY A 181 31.78 17.16 -4.10
C GLY A 181 31.75 18.44 -4.91
N LYS A 182 31.53 19.58 -4.25
CA LYS A 182 32.11 20.89 -4.60
C LYS A 182 31.84 21.92 -3.51
#